data_AF-A0A6J8EKD2-F1
#
_entry.id   AF-A0A6J8EKD2-F1
#
_cell.length_a   1.000
_cell.length_b   1.000
_cell.length_c   1.000
_cell.angle_alpha   90.00
_cell.angle_beta   90.00
_cell.angle_gamma   90.00
#
_symmetry.space_group_name_H-M   'P 1'
#
loop_
_entity.id
_entity.type
_entity.pdbx_description
1 polymer ?
#
loop_
_entity_poly.entity_id
_entity_poly.type
_entity_poly.pdbx_seq_one_letter_code
_entity_poly.pdbx_strand_id
1 'polypeptide(L)'
;MQHSSSRCLYIKCKKQKELAPVIVEAAEASCKEAQREELECSESSELEGSFDAGWQKRGSGWSCKSNWVNTGKVVEFDVRTRNCSICQYHIGKNEPKPLHECNVNWTGSSKGMEPDMACSMIQGLLRIDITVGTLHADNDATTQSRLPRSIIKKMVKHM
;
A
#
# COMPACT_ATOMS: atom_id res chain seq x y z
N MET A 1 11.72 20.24 -5.92
CA MET A 1 11.04 20.15 -4.60
C MET A 1 10.97 18.70 -4.22
N GLN A 2 11.60 18.33 -3.11
CA GLN A 2 11.74 16.95 -2.64
C GLN A 2 10.38 16.45 -2.12
N HIS A 3 9.82 15.41 -2.74
CA HIS A 3 8.63 14.72 -2.25
C HIS A 3 9.07 13.66 -1.24
N SER A 4 9.05 13.98 0.05
CA SER A 4 9.20 12.99 1.12
C SER A 4 7.92 12.15 1.21
N SER A 5 8.01 10.90 0.74
CA SER A 5 6.97 9.88 0.88
C SER A 5 6.65 9.67 2.36
N SER A 6 5.45 10.04 2.81
CA SER A 6 4.97 9.78 4.17
C SER A 6 3.86 8.74 4.11
N ARG A 7 4.23 7.45 4.12
CA ARG A 7 3.29 6.31 4.17
C ARG A 7 2.83 6.11 5.61
N CYS A 8 1.53 6.13 5.89
CA CYS A 8 1.06 6.15 7.29
C CYS A 8 -0.20 5.32 7.55
N LEU A 9 -0.11 4.55 8.64
CA LEU A 9 -1.09 3.64 9.24
C LEU A 9 -2.20 4.38 10.03
N TYR A 10 -3.35 3.72 10.13
CA TYR A 10 -4.61 4.24 10.68
C TYR A 10 -4.65 4.10 12.22
N ILE A 11 -4.66 5.21 12.98
CA ILE A 11 -4.46 5.14 14.44
C ILE A 11 -5.42 5.99 15.27
N LYS A 12 -6.15 5.33 16.19
CA LYS A 12 -7.09 5.95 17.16
C LYS A 12 -6.53 6.11 18.59
N CYS A 13 -5.43 5.47 18.97
CA CYS A 13 -4.89 5.47 20.33
C CYS A 13 -3.55 6.22 20.44
N LYS A 14 -3.34 7.05 21.48
CA LYS A 14 -2.10 7.82 21.70
C LYS A 14 -0.84 6.93 21.68
N LYS A 15 -0.92 5.76 22.34
CA LYS A 15 0.16 4.74 22.32
C LYS A 15 0.43 4.17 20.93
N GLN A 16 -0.59 3.96 20.11
CA GLN A 16 -0.40 3.49 18.75
C GLN A 16 0.27 4.56 17.87
N LYS A 17 0.05 5.86 18.14
CA LYS A 17 0.70 6.95 17.37
C LYS A 17 2.21 6.97 17.63
N GLU A 18 2.59 6.76 18.89
CA GLU A 18 3.99 6.67 19.30
C GLU A 18 4.67 5.43 18.70
N LEU A 19 3.95 4.31 18.57
CA LEU A 19 4.48 3.07 18.00
C LEU A 19 4.44 3.02 16.47
N ALA A 20 3.61 3.84 15.83
CA ALA A 20 3.47 3.89 14.38
C ALA A 20 4.79 4.05 13.62
N PRO A 21 5.64 5.06 13.92
CA PRO A 21 6.87 5.27 13.17
C PRO A 21 7.81 4.08 13.32
N VAL A 22 7.90 3.51 14.52
CA VAL A 22 8.76 2.34 14.81
C VAL A 22 8.30 1.11 14.01
N ILE A 23 6.98 0.87 13.94
CA ILE A 23 6.42 -0.25 13.17
C ILE A 23 6.66 -0.04 11.67
N VAL A 24 6.47 1.19 11.17
CA VAL A 24 6.70 1.51 9.75
C VAL A 24 8.17 1.34 9.39
N GLU A 25 9.09 1.83 10.21
CA GLU A 25 10.53 1.69 10.01
C GLU A 25 10.95 0.20 9.98
N ALA A 26 10.45 -0.60 10.92
CA ALA A 26 10.69 -2.04 10.95
C ALA A 26 10.13 -2.75 9.70
N ALA A 27 8.93 -2.36 9.26
CA ALA A 27 8.32 -2.90 8.05
C ALA A 27 9.11 -2.51 6.78
N GLU A 28 9.58 -1.28 6.69
CA GLU A 28 10.42 -0.81 5.56
C GLU A 28 11.76 -1.53 5.52
N ALA A 29 12.41 -1.75 6.66
CA ALA A 29 13.64 -2.52 6.74
C ALA A 29 13.42 -3.97 6.26
N SER A 30 12.33 -4.61 6.71
CA SER A 30 11.98 -5.96 6.28
C SER A 30 11.67 -6.03 4.78
N CYS A 31 10.99 -5.03 4.22
CA CYS A 31 10.72 -4.97 2.78
C CYS A 31 12.00 -4.86 1.95
N LYS A 32 12.99 -4.06 2.39
CA LYS A 32 14.28 -3.94 1.70
C LYS A 32 15.04 -5.27 1.67
N GLU A 33 15.01 -6.02 2.77
CA GLU A 33 15.62 -7.35 2.82
C GLU A 33 14.90 -8.31 1.87
N ALA A 34 13.57 -8.32 1.88
CA ALA A 34 12.75 -9.13 0.98
C ALA A 34 12.98 -8.79 -0.49
N GLN A 35 13.09 -7.50 -0.85
CA GLN A 35 13.39 -7.04 -2.21
C GLN A 35 14.71 -7.63 -2.72
N ARG A 36 15.77 -7.58 -1.90
CA ARG A 36 17.08 -8.13 -2.27
C ARG A 36 17.02 -9.65 -2.48
N GLU A 37 16.37 -10.36 -1.58
CA GLU A 37 16.26 -11.82 -1.70
C GLU A 37 15.44 -12.25 -2.92
N GLU A 38 14.36 -11.54 -3.25
CA GLU A 38 13.56 -11.80 -4.45
C GLU A 38 14.37 -11.52 -5.72
N LEU A 39 15.21 -10.48 -5.73
CA LEU A 39 16.12 -10.19 -6.85
C LEU A 39 17.22 -11.26 -7.03
N GLU A 40 17.76 -11.79 -5.93
CA GLU A 40 18.76 -12.86 -5.98
C GLU A 40 18.16 -14.20 -6.45
N CYS A 41 16.87 -14.43 -6.15
CA CYS A 41 16.15 -15.63 -6.54
C CYS A 41 15.56 -15.54 -7.96
N SER A 42 15.30 -14.32 -8.46
CA SER A 42 14.76 -14.12 -9.80
C SER A 42 15.82 -14.37 -10.88
N GLU A 43 15.55 -15.31 -11.79
CA GLU A 43 16.37 -15.55 -12.98
C GLU A 43 16.28 -14.39 -14.01
N SER A 44 15.20 -13.59 -13.95
CA SER A 44 15.00 -12.38 -14.74
C SER A 44 15.33 -11.12 -13.95
N SER A 45 15.73 -10.03 -14.64
CA SER A 45 15.87 -8.70 -14.03
C SER A 45 14.52 -8.06 -13.64
N GLU A 46 13.41 -8.75 -13.89
CA GLU A 46 12.07 -8.30 -13.58
C GLU A 46 11.46 -9.12 -12.44
N LEU A 47 10.80 -8.42 -11.52
CA LEU A 47 10.13 -9.01 -10.38
C LEU A 47 8.72 -9.46 -10.76
N GLU A 48 8.36 -10.69 -10.37
CA GLU A 48 7.00 -11.24 -10.46
C GLU A 48 6.38 -11.28 -9.06
N GLY A 49 5.22 -10.66 -8.90
CA GLY A 49 4.59 -10.50 -7.59
C GLY A 49 3.06 -10.57 -7.65
N SER A 50 2.45 -10.77 -6.48
CA SER A 50 1.01 -10.62 -6.33
C SER A 50 0.69 -9.34 -5.55
N PHE A 51 -0.49 -8.79 -5.83
CA PHE A 51 -0.99 -7.61 -5.16
C PHE A 51 -2.38 -7.89 -4.60
N ASP A 52 -2.53 -7.62 -3.30
CA ASP A 52 -3.79 -7.68 -2.56
C ASP A 52 -3.92 -6.41 -1.72
N ALA A 53 -5.11 -5.83 -1.70
CA ALA A 53 -5.41 -4.64 -0.91
C ALA A 53 -6.58 -4.92 0.04
N GLY A 54 -6.31 -4.77 1.33
CA GLY A 54 -7.33 -4.91 2.36
C GLY A 54 -8.12 -3.61 2.57
N TRP A 55 -9.45 -3.73 2.61
CA TRP A 55 -10.31 -2.66 3.12
C TRP A 55 -10.39 -2.73 4.65
N GLN A 56 -10.36 -1.56 5.30
CA GLN A 56 -10.66 -1.49 6.73
C GLN A 56 -12.13 -1.83 6.96
N LYS A 57 -12.43 -3.12 7.19
CA LYS A 57 -13.78 -3.57 7.54
C LYS A 57 -14.12 -3.10 8.95
N ARG A 58 -15.41 -2.82 9.18
CA ARG A 58 -15.99 -2.45 10.48
C ARG A 58 -16.09 -3.70 11.38
N GLY A 59 -14.99 -4.40 11.63
CA GLY A 59 -14.97 -5.65 12.40
C GLY A 59 -13.56 -6.18 12.63
N SER A 60 -13.35 -6.89 13.74
CA SER A 60 -12.06 -7.41 14.26
C SER A 60 -11.42 -8.54 13.45
N GLY A 61 -11.68 -8.62 12.14
CA GLY A 61 -11.16 -9.68 11.28
C GLY A 61 -9.79 -9.32 10.72
N TRP A 62 -8.76 -10.03 11.17
CA TRP A 62 -7.42 -10.02 10.57
C TRP A 62 -7.41 -11.02 9.41
N SER A 63 -7.41 -10.55 8.16
CA SER A 63 -6.96 -11.36 7.03
C SER A 63 -6.74 -10.49 5.79
N CYS A 64 -5.48 -10.15 5.53
CA CYS A 64 -4.99 -9.91 4.17
C CYS A 64 -4.06 -11.09 3.90
N LYS A 65 -4.31 -11.84 2.83
CA LYS A 65 -3.51 -13.02 2.47
C LYS A 65 -2.62 -12.60 1.31
N SER A 66 -1.50 -11.97 1.61
CA SER A 66 -0.48 -11.64 0.61
C SER A 66 0.31 -12.90 0.26
N ASN A 67 0.04 -13.50 -0.90
CA ASN A 67 0.77 -14.68 -1.37
C ASN A 67 1.75 -14.26 -2.48
N TRP A 68 3.00 -13.94 -2.13
CA TRP A 68 4.05 -13.68 -3.13
C TRP A 68 4.54 -14.99 -3.75
N VAL A 69 4.80 -14.95 -5.06
CA VAL A 69 4.85 -16.15 -5.93
C VAL A 69 6.12 -16.98 -5.72
N ASN A 70 7.25 -16.38 -5.33
CA ASN A 70 8.52 -17.10 -5.16
C ASN A 70 8.94 -17.30 -3.70
N THR A 71 9.08 -16.25 -2.88
CA THR A 71 9.49 -16.42 -1.46
C THR A 71 8.36 -16.24 -0.44
N GLY A 72 7.19 -15.77 -0.87
CA GLY A 72 6.07 -15.45 0.03
C GLY A 72 6.28 -14.19 0.88
N LYS A 73 7.34 -13.40 0.63
CA LYS A 73 7.67 -12.19 1.39
C LYS A 73 7.02 -10.94 0.81
N VAL A 74 6.68 -9.99 1.68
CA VAL A 74 6.17 -8.68 1.26
C VAL A 74 7.33 -7.79 0.84
N VAL A 75 7.40 -7.42 -0.44
CA VAL A 75 8.49 -6.57 -0.95
C VAL A 75 8.17 -5.07 -0.87
N GLU A 76 6.89 -4.71 -0.80
CA GLU A 76 6.45 -3.33 -0.76
C GLU A 76 5.05 -3.25 -0.17
N PHE A 77 4.72 -2.14 0.49
CA PHE A 77 3.40 -1.87 1.01
C PHE A 77 3.05 -0.39 0.91
N ASP A 78 1.75 -0.10 0.84
CA ASP A 78 1.26 1.27 0.87
C ASP A 78 -0.08 1.35 1.60
N VAL A 79 -0.41 2.53 2.12
CA VAL A 79 -1.63 2.77 2.90
C VAL A 79 -2.34 4.03 2.42
N ARG A 80 -3.64 3.90 2.15
CA ARG A 80 -4.54 5.02 1.86
C ARG A 80 -5.57 5.21 2.96
N THR A 81 -5.63 6.42 3.49
CA THR A 81 -6.51 6.81 4.59
C THR A 81 -7.34 8.02 4.17
N ARG A 82 -8.67 7.89 4.25
CA ARG A 82 -9.62 8.98 3.97
C ARG A 82 -10.13 9.68 5.23
N ASN A 83 -9.93 9.06 6.38
CA ASN A 83 -10.59 9.44 7.62
C ASN A 83 -9.57 9.76 8.70
N CYS A 84 -9.74 10.91 9.35
CA CYS A 84 -9.07 11.24 10.60
C CYS A 84 -10.15 11.65 11.60
N SER A 85 -10.08 11.11 12.82
CA SER A 85 -11.08 11.37 13.87
C SER A 85 -11.17 12.85 14.23
N ILE A 86 -10.04 13.54 14.32
CA ILE A 86 -9.99 14.98 14.60
C ILE A 86 -10.66 15.77 13.47
N CYS A 87 -10.34 15.41 12.22
CA CYS A 87 -10.98 16.04 11.06
C CYS A 87 -12.49 15.83 11.06
N GLN A 88 -12.94 14.58 11.24
CA GLN A 88 -14.35 14.22 11.22
C GLN A 88 -15.13 14.90 12.34
N TYR A 89 -14.53 15.03 13.53
CA TYR A 89 -15.14 15.69 14.68
C TYR A 89 -15.45 17.15 14.39
N HIS A 90 -14.45 17.93 13.92
CA HIS A 90 -14.64 19.36 13.66
C HIS A 90 -15.47 19.64 12.40
N ILE A 91 -15.38 18.78 11.36
CA ILE A 91 -16.28 18.86 10.20
C ILE A 91 -17.73 18.65 10.64
N GLY A 92 -18.01 17.68 11.53
CA GLY A 92 -19.36 17.43 12.03
C GLY A 92 -19.91 18.53 12.93
N LYS A 93 -19.04 19.35 13.53
CA LYS A 93 -19.38 20.52 14.36
C LYS A 93 -19.38 21.85 13.60
N ASN A 94 -19.00 21.84 12.32
CA ASN A 94 -18.81 23.04 11.51
C ASN A 94 -17.82 24.04 12.14
N GLU A 95 -16.78 23.51 12.79
CA GLU A 95 -15.73 24.26 13.48
C GLU A 95 -14.42 24.24 12.69
N PRO A 96 -13.57 25.27 12.83
CA PRO A 96 -12.24 25.24 12.26
C PRO A 96 -11.42 24.11 12.89
N LYS A 97 -10.80 23.31 12.03
CA LYS A 97 -9.98 22.18 12.41
C LYS A 97 -8.67 22.66 13.09
N PRO A 98 -8.31 22.13 14.27
CA PRO A 98 -7.07 22.50 14.94
C PRO A 98 -5.85 21.96 14.18
N LEU A 99 -4.70 22.60 14.39
CA LEU A 99 -3.42 22.09 13.95
C LEU A 99 -3.16 20.74 14.62
N HIS A 100 -3.02 19.69 13.83
CA HIS A 100 -2.71 18.35 14.30
C HIS A 100 -2.06 17.54 13.17
N GLU A 101 -1.38 16.47 13.55
CA GLU A 101 -0.83 15.50 12.61
C GLU A 101 -1.95 14.68 11.98
N CYS A 102 -2.20 14.95 10.70
CA CYS A 102 -3.33 14.42 9.94
C CYS A 102 -2.90 13.25 9.07
N ASN A 103 -3.51 12.08 9.26
CA ASN A 103 -3.17 10.88 8.49
C ASN A 103 -3.97 10.74 7.19
N VAL A 104 -4.84 11.72 6.86
CA VAL A 104 -5.62 11.68 5.61
C VAL A 104 -4.70 11.97 4.42
N ASN A 105 -4.53 10.98 3.54
CA ASN A 105 -3.72 11.06 2.34
C ASN A 105 -4.49 10.68 1.06
N TRP A 106 -5.80 10.41 1.18
CA TRP A 106 -6.66 10.06 0.06
C TRP A 106 -7.95 10.88 0.04
N THR A 107 -8.27 11.47 -1.11
CA THR A 107 -9.48 12.27 -1.30
C THR A 107 -10.49 11.62 -2.26
N GLY A 108 -10.03 10.69 -3.10
CA GLY A 108 -10.84 9.97 -4.09
C GLY A 108 -11.86 8.99 -3.49
N SER A 109 -12.53 8.23 -4.36
CA SER A 109 -13.45 7.16 -3.94
C SER A 109 -12.70 5.99 -3.32
N SER A 110 -13.36 5.18 -2.48
CA SER A 110 -12.74 3.97 -1.90
C SER A 110 -12.30 2.99 -2.99
N LYS A 111 -13.08 2.86 -4.08
CA LYS A 111 -12.73 2.02 -5.24
C LYS A 111 -11.41 2.44 -5.92
N GLY A 112 -11.05 3.73 -5.83
CA GLY A 112 -9.83 4.23 -6.44
C GLY A 112 -8.57 4.05 -5.59
N MET A 113 -8.69 3.62 -4.33
CA MET A 113 -7.54 3.49 -3.42
C MET A 113 -6.63 2.33 -3.82
N GLU A 114 -7.22 1.17 -4.09
CA GLU A 114 -6.51 -0.04 -4.48
C GLU A 114 -5.65 0.16 -5.75
N PRO A 115 -6.20 0.66 -6.87
CA PRO A 115 -5.39 0.89 -8.06
C PRO A 115 -4.31 1.96 -7.85
N ASP A 116 -4.58 2.96 -7.02
CA ASP A 116 -3.61 4.01 -6.69
C ASP A 116 -2.45 3.47 -5.84
N MET A 117 -2.75 2.61 -4.85
CA MET A 117 -1.73 1.91 -4.07
C MET A 117 -0.86 1.02 -4.96
N ALA A 118 -1.47 0.23 -5.85
CA ALA A 118 -0.73 -0.61 -6.79
C ALA A 118 0.25 0.23 -7.64
N CYS A 119 -0.22 1.35 -8.20
CA CYS A 119 0.63 2.25 -8.99
C CYS A 119 1.75 2.87 -8.15
N SER A 120 1.45 3.31 -6.93
CA SER A 120 2.42 3.91 -6.01
C SER A 120 3.52 2.91 -5.62
N MET A 121 3.15 1.66 -5.33
CA MET A 121 4.10 0.59 -5.00
C MET A 121 5.03 0.27 -6.18
N ILE A 122 4.47 0.13 -7.38
CA ILE A 122 5.26 -0.09 -8.62
C ILE A 122 6.21 1.08 -8.87
N GLN A 123 5.73 2.33 -8.72
CA GLN A 123 6.59 3.50 -8.87
C GLN A 123 7.67 3.57 -7.78
N GLY A 124 7.37 3.09 -6.56
CA GLY A 124 8.34 2.95 -5.48
C GLY A 124 9.49 2.02 -5.85
N LEU A 125 9.15 0.82 -6.35
CA LEU A 125 10.12 -0.16 -6.84
C LEU A 125 10.93 0.38 -8.02
N LEU A 126 10.29 1.06 -8.96
CA LEU A 126 10.99 1.65 -10.11
C LEU A 126 12.01 2.73 -9.71
N ARG A 127 11.75 3.48 -8.62
CA ARG A 127 12.70 4.50 -8.11
C ARG A 127 13.96 3.91 -7.50
N ILE A 128 13.94 2.63 -7.15
CA ILE A 128 15.10 1.88 -6.66
C ILE A 128 15.63 0.93 -7.74
N ASP A 129 15.34 1.22 -9.01
CA ASP A 129 15.75 0.46 -10.19
C ASP A 129 15.25 -1.00 -10.23
N ILE A 130 14.15 -1.30 -9.53
CA ILE A 130 13.47 -2.60 -9.58
C ILE A 130 12.27 -2.51 -10.51
N THR A 131 12.31 -3.25 -11.61
CA THR A 131 11.20 -3.35 -12.56
C THR A 131 10.28 -4.52 -12.22
N VAL A 132 8.96 -4.26 -12.19
CA VAL A 132 7.94 -5.32 -12.04
C VAL A 132 7.47 -5.74 -13.42
N GLY A 133 7.75 -6.98 -13.80
CA GLY A 133 7.39 -7.53 -15.12
C GLY A 133 5.98 -8.11 -15.13
N THR A 134 5.65 -8.91 -14.11
CA THR A 134 4.36 -9.59 -13.98
C THR A 134 3.70 -9.27 -12.65
N LEU A 135 2.44 -8.83 -12.69
CA LEU A 135 1.62 -8.60 -11.51
C LEU A 135 0.37 -9.49 -11.54
N HIS A 136 0.23 -10.32 -10.50
CA HIS A 136 -0.97 -11.10 -10.22
C HIS A 136 -1.89 -10.29 -9.33
N ALA A 137 -3.05 -9.90 -9.85
CA ALA A 137 -4.04 -9.14 -9.09
C ALA A 137 -5.44 -9.63 -9.43
N ASP A 138 -6.39 -9.32 -8.55
CA ASP A 138 -7.80 -9.59 -8.82
C ASP A 138 -8.27 -8.90 -10.10
N ASN A 139 -9.29 -9.49 -10.73
CA ASN A 139 -9.88 -8.97 -11.95
C ASN A 139 -10.77 -7.74 -11.69
N ASP A 140 -10.21 -6.73 -11.02
CA ASP A 140 -10.85 -5.42 -10.91
C ASP A 140 -10.47 -4.57 -12.14
N ALA A 141 -11.49 -4.16 -12.88
CA ALA A 141 -11.31 -3.36 -14.09
C ALA A 141 -10.63 -2.02 -13.80
N THR A 142 -10.81 -1.47 -12.58
CA THR A 142 -10.21 -0.18 -12.22
C THR A 142 -8.71 -0.30 -11.96
N THR A 143 -8.27 -1.37 -11.28
CA THR A 143 -6.84 -1.75 -11.15
C THR A 143 -6.18 -1.97 -12.50
N GLN A 144 -6.81 -2.75 -13.38
CA GLN A 144 -6.24 -3.00 -14.71
C GLN A 144 -6.12 -1.73 -15.57
N SER A 145 -7.08 -0.81 -15.49
CA SER A 145 -7.04 0.42 -16.30
C SER A 145 -5.92 1.39 -15.92
N ARG A 146 -5.47 1.36 -14.65
CA ARG A 146 -4.52 2.33 -14.09
C ARG A 146 -3.09 1.82 -14.05
N LEU A 147 -2.90 0.50 -13.98
CA LEU A 147 -1.57 -0.10 -14.02
C LEU A 147 -0.83 0.22 -15.34
N PRO A 148 0.49 0.48 -15.29
CA PRO A 148 1.31 0.74 -16.47
C PRO A 148 1.14 -0.34 -17.54
N ARG A 149 1.16 0.05 -18.82
CA ARG A 149 1.03 -0.88 -19.96
C ARG A 149 2.21 -1.83 -20.10
N SER A 150 3.36 -1.49 -19.54
CA SER A 150 4.57 -2.30 -19.55
C SER A 150 4.46 -3.56 -18.68
N ILE A 151 3.50 -3.62 -17.76
CA ILE A 151 3.35 -4.74 -16.83
C ILE A 151 2.41 -5.78 -17.42
N ILE A 152 2.86 -7.03 -17.43
CA ILE A 152 2.06 -8.19 -17.80
C ILE A 152 1.07 -8.47 -16.66
N LYS A 153 -0.22 -8.43 -16.99
CA LYS A 153 -1.31 -8.66 -16.05
C LYS A 153 -1.75 -10.12 -16.16
N LYS A 154 -1.40 -10.94 -15.17
CA LYS A 154 -1.92 -12.31 -15.08
C LYS A 154 -3.16 -12.31 -14.18
N MET A 155 -4.29 -12.69 -14.77
CA MET A 155 -5.55 -12.81 -14.03
C MET A 155 -5.56 -14.10 -13.23
N VAL A 156 -5.67 -14.01 -11.90
CA VAL A 156 -5.88 -15.18 -11.06
C VAL A 156 -7.39 -15.45 -10.97
N LYS A 157 -7.86 -16.52 -11.62
CA LYS A 157 -9.22 -17.01 -11.40
C LYS A 157 -9.26 -17.69 -10.03
N HIS A 158 -9.92 -17.06 -9.07
CA HIS A 158 -10.36 -17.75 -7.87
C HIS A 158 -11.40 -18.80 -8.29
N MET A 159 -11.05 -20.09 -8.18
CA MET A 159 -12.00 -21.22 -8.26
C MET A 159 -12.73 -21.38 -6.93
#